data_AF-A0A5E7I738-F1
#
_entry.id   AF-A0A5E7I738-F1
#
_cell.length_a   1.000
_cell.length_b   1.000
_cell.length_c   1.000
_cell.angle_alpha   90.00
_cell.angle_beta   90.00
_cell.angle_gamma   90.00
#
_symmetry.space_group_name_H-M   'P 1'
#
loop_
_entity.id
_entity.type
_entity.pdbx_description
1 polymer ?
#
loop_
_entity_poly.entity_id
_entity_poly.type
_entity_poly.pdbx_seq_one_letter_code
_entity_poly.pdbx_strand_id
1 'polypeptide(L)'
;MTLSPITTQRFIFMNHIKSAVCGLLLAIPIAYSNAAVAGAILLAAEDGSTCTVPLPVLPNTYVRYNLRRDGSPCRSFNDKARTITFLEVPSATEVSFSDHEGYPNNNDDRYSGICGAEGNFLIYLTTTKRQTTTRNIELDHLATYAVGQIIAPGLQMKYRKITSHLRNSLSCISIRISEAPPLPAP
;
A
#
# COMPACT_ATOMS: atom_id res chain seq x y z
N MET A 1 64.08 -29.83 -37.36
CA MET A 1 64.52 -30.96 -36.54
C MET A 1 63.26 -31.54 -35.89
N THR A 2 62.67 -32.56 -36.52
CA THR A 2 62.66 -33.99 -36.05
C THR A 2 61.71 -34.17 -34.87
N LEU A 3 60.72 -35.07 -34.80
CA LEU A 3 60.33 -36.29 -35.50
C LEU A 3 58.92 -36.65 -34.95
N SER A 4 57.97 -37.09 -35.77
CA SER A 4 56.90 -38.05 -35.33
C SER A 4 57.59 -39.37 -34.94
N PRO A 5 57.06 -40.30 -34.09
CA PRO A 5 55.89 -41.14 -34.44
C PRO A 5 55.04 -41.84 -33.31
N ILE A 6 53.82 -42.28 -33.70
CA ILE A 6 53.18 -43.62 -33.55
C ILE A 6 52.88 -44.24 -32.15
N THR A 7 51.78 -45.02 -32.12
CA THR A 7 51.55 -46.31 -31.37
C THR A 7 51.11 -46.18 -29.91
N THR A 8 50.20 -46.98 -29.32
CA THR A 8 49.24 -48.01 -29.76
C THR A 8 48.48 -48.50 -28.52
N GLN A 9 47.20 -48.83 -28.73
CA GLN A 9 46.34 -49.83 -28.07
C GLN A 9 46.37 -50.16 -26.56
N ARG A 10 45.12 -50.34 -26.11
CA ARG A 10 44.51 -51.52 -25.45
C ARG A 10 44.39 -51.51 -23.91
N PHE A 11 43.11 -51.57 -23.53
CA PHE A 11 42.47 -52.48 -22.57
C PHE A 11 43.08 -52.58 -21.16
N ILE A 12 42.23 -52.42 -20.14
CA ILE A 12 41.76 -53.53 -19.28
C ILE A 12 40.70 -53.01 -18.30
N PHE A 13 39.83 -53.96 -17.97
CA PHE A 13 38.65 -54.00 -17.11
C PHE A 13 38.73 -53.42 -15.68
N MET A 14 37.52 -53.33 -15.13
CA MET A 14 37.08 -53.67 -13.77
C MET A 14 36.91 -52.55 -12.73
N ASN A 15 35.62 -52.29 -12.47
CA ASN A 15 34.94 -52.42 -11.18
C ASN A 15 35.55 -51.71 -9.95
N HIS A 16 34.76 -50.87 -9.28
CA HIS A 16 34.20 -51.14 -7.95
C HIS A 16 33.52 -49.89 -7.37
N ILE A 17 32.24 -50.06 -7.02
CA ILE A 17 31.57 -49.64 -5.78
C ILE A 17 31.95 -48.25 -5.23
N LYS A 18 30.96 -47.34 -5.12
CA LYS A 18 30.81 -46.46 -3.94
C LYS A 18 29.44 -45.78 -3.86
N SER A 19 28.69 -46.23 -2.86
CA SER A 19 27.91 -45.46 -1.88
C SER A 19 26.78 -44.53 -2.35
N ALA A 20 25.57 -44.98 -2.01
CA ALA A 20 24.39 -44.15 -1.84
C ALA A 20 24.62 -43.14 -0.71
N VAL A 21 24.40 -41.86 -0.99
CA VAL A 21 24.15 -40.83 0.02
C VAL A 21 22.72 -40.37 -0.19
N CYS A 22 21.82 -40.96 0.58
CA CYS A 22 20.44 -40.48 0.72
C CYS A 22 20.49 -39.25 1.62
N GLY A 23 20.69 -38.08 1.03
CA GLY A 23 20.61 -36.80 1.72
C GLY A 23 19.16 -36.50 2.07
N LEU A 24 18.81 -36.74 3.34
CA LEU A 24 17.53 -36.35 3.91
C LEU A 24 17.48 -34.81 3.99
N LEU A 25 16.91 -34.16 2.98
CA LEU A 25 16.60 -32.74 3.02
C LEU A 25 15.46 -32.53 4.03
N LEU A 26 15.83 -32.10 5.23
CA LEU A 26 14.89 -31.55 6.21
C LEU A 26 14.33 -30.25 5.65
N ALA A 27 13.20 -30.34 4.95
CA ALA A 27 12.39 -29.18 4.62
C ALA A 27 11.82 -28.61 5.92
N ILE A 28 12.45 -27.56 6.44
CA ILE A 28 11.88 -26.75 7.51
C ILE A 28 10.73 -25.95 6.88
N PRO A 29 9.46 -26.16 7.28
CA PRO A 29 8.42 -25.23 6.92
C PRO A 29 8.73 -23.91 7.63
N ILE A 30 9.16 -22.90 6.86
CA ILE A 30 9.13 -21.52 7.32
C ILE A 30 7.65 -21.20 7.50
N ALA A 31 7.19 -21.20 8.75
CA ALA A 31 5.89 -20.67 9.11
C ALA A 31 5.92 -19.16 8.79
N TYR A 32 5.42 -18.79 7.62
CA TYR A 32 5.07 -17.41 7.33
C TYR A 32 3.92 -17.06 8.26
N SER A 33 4.25 -16.42 9.38
CA SER A 33 3.26 -15.72 10.18
C SER A 33 2.63 -14.67 9.27
N ASN A 34 1.41 -14.94 8.80
CA ASN A 34 0.58 -13.94 8.13
C ASN A 34 0.25 -12.88 9.17
N ALA A 35 1.14 -11.91 9.38
CA ALA A 35 0.76 -10.64 9.95
C ALA A 35 -0.36 -10.13 9.04
N ALA A 36 -1.58 -10.06 9.58
CA ALA A 36 -2.73 -9.58 8.84
C ALA A 36 -2.43 -8.16 8.37
N VAL A 37 -2.04 -8.00 7.10
CA VAL A 37 -1.84 -6.69 6.51
C VAL A 37 -3.22 -6.06 6.45
N ALA A 38 -3.44 -5.02 7.25
CA ALA A 38 -4.65 -4.22 7.21
C ALA A 38 -4.65 -3.40 5.90
N GLY A 39 -4.81 -4.02 4.73
CA GLY A 39 -4.88 -3.35 3.42
C GLY A 39 -3.76 -2.33 3.11
N ALA A 40 -3.94 -1.56 2.04
CA ALA A 40 -3.13 -0.38 1.73
C ALA A 40 -3.86 0.59 0.80
N ILE A 41 -3.37 1.82 0.72
CA ILE A 41 -3.72 2.79 -0.33
C ILE A 41 -2.47 3.01 -1.19
N LEU A 42 -2.57 2.72 -2.47
CA LEU A 42 -1.51 2.97 -3.44
C LEU A 42 -1.73 4.33 -4.10
N LEU A 43 -0.68 5.15 -4.11
CA LEU A 43 -0.60 6.39 -4.89
C LEU A 43 0.21 6.10 -6.14
N ALA A 44 -0.23 6.61 -7.30
CA ALA A 44 0.57 6.57 -8.52
C ALA A 44 0.73 7.97 -9.11
N ALA A 45 1.94 8.28 -9.56
CA ALA A 45 2.28 9.51 -10.26
C ALA A 45 2.21 9.31 -11.78
N GLU A 46 2.46 10.38 -12.54
CA GLU A 46 2.40 10.38 -14.01
C GLU A 46 3.53 9.56 -14.66
N ASP A 47 4.70 9.54 -14.04
CA ASP A 47 5.87 8.77 -14.49
C ASP A 47 5.74 7.26 -14.21
N GLY A 48 4.59 6.82 -13.69
CA GLY A 48 4.34 5.44 -13.30
C GLY A 48 4.95 5.05 -11.95
N SER A 49 5.66 5.95 -11.27
CA SER A 49 6.12 5.69 -9.91
C SER A 49 4.94 5.50 -8.97
N THR A 50 5.11 4.62 -7.99
CA THR A 50 4.08 4.33 -6.98
C THR A 50 4.58 4.51 -5.57
N CYS A 51 3.68 4.86 -4.65
CA CYS A 51 3.94 4.78 -3.22
C CYS A 51 2.78 4.14 -2.46
N THR A 52 3.11 3.28 -1.50
CA THR A 52 2.14 2.54 -0.71
C THR A 52 2.00 3.19 0.67
N VAL A 53 0.78 3.59 0.99
CA VAL A 53 0.36 4.09 2.29
C VAL A 53 -0.30 2.94 3.04
N PRO A 54 0.33 2.37 4.09
CA PRO A 54 -0.30 1.32 4.88
C PRO A 54 -1.49 1.88 5.67
N LEU A 55 -2.47 1.06 6.06
CA LEU A 55 -3.48 1.51 7.03
C LEU A 55 -2.94 1.32 8.45
N PRO A 56 -3.53 2.01 9.45
CA PRO A 56 -3.30 1.69 10.86
C PRO A 56 -3.64 0.23 11.18
N VAL A 57 -2.86 -0.35 12.09
CA VAL A 57 -3.12 -1.71 12.62
C VAL A 57 -4.21 -1.68 13.70
N LEU A 58 -4.33 -0.55 14.42
CA LEU A 58 -5.28 -0.40 15.51
C LEU A 58 -6.56 0.30 15.03
N PRO A 59 -7.75 -0.23 15.38
CA PRO A 59 -8.99 0.45 15.09
C PRO A 59 -9.11 1.75 15.91
N ASN A 60 -10.00 2.63 15.48
CA ASN A 60 -10.30 3.92 16.11
C ASN A 60 -9.09 4.86 16.27
N THR A 61 -7.99 4.58 15.57
CA THR A 61 -6.78 5.42 15.58
C THR A 61 -6.66 6.12 14.23
N TYR A 62 -6.58 7.46 14.25
CA TYR A 62 -6.23 8.24 13.07
C TYR A 62 -4.71 8.20 12.86
N VAL A 63 -4.28 7.81 11.67
CA VAL A 63 -2.89 7.94 11.23
C VAL A 63 -2.83 8.94 10.08
N ARG A 64 -1.96 9.94 10.26
CA ARG A 64 -1.71 11.00 9.28
C ARG A 64 -0.40 10.73 8.53
N TYR A 65 -0.48 10.71 7.22
CA TYR A 65 0.64 10.65 6.29
C TYR A 65 0.80 12.02 5.64
N ASN A 66 1.80 12.77 6.10
CA ASN A 66 2.16 14.07 5.54
C ASN A 66 3.21 13.87 4.46
N LEU A 67 2.90 14.15 3.21
CA LEU A 67 3.80 13.94 2.08
C LEU A 67 4.85 15.05 1.94
N ARG A 68 4.71 16.19 2.63
CA ARG A 68 5.71 17.29 2.61
C ARG A 68 6.86 17.07 3.58
N ARG A 69 6.56 16.52 4.76
CA ARG A 69 7.51 16.43 5.88
C ARG A 69 8.65 15.46 5.58
N ASP A 70 9.88 15.87 5.88
CA ASP A 70 11.07 15.03 5.77
C ASP A 70 10.96 13.77 6.64
N GLY A 71 11.39 12.63 6.10
CA GLY A 71 11.31 11.33 6.76
C GLY A 71 9.91 10.68 6.78
N SER A 72 8.89 11.33 6.20
CA SER A 72 7.56 10.73 6.06
C SER A 72 7.51 9.62 5.00
N PRO A 73 6.66 8.59 5.20
CA PRO A 73 6.29 7.68 4.13
C PRO A 73 5.72 8.46 2.94
N CYS A 74 6.11 8.09 1.73
CA CYS A 74 5.65 8.73 0.50
C CYS A 74 5.97 10.23 0.36
N ARG A 75 6.98 10.77 1.05
CA ARG A 75 7.41 12.17 0.90
C ARG A 75 7.58 12.61 -0.56
N SER A 76 8.20 11.75 -1.36
CA SER A 76 8.49 12.04 -2.78
C SER A 76 7.23 12.25 -3.64
N PHE A 77 6.03 11.94 -3.10
CA PHE A 77 4.73 12.04 -3.76
C PHE A 77 3.95 13.33 -3.46
N ASN A 78 4.48 14.23 -2.63
CA ASN A 78 3.86 15.55 -2.46
C ASN A 78 3.66 16.22 -3.82
N ASP A 79 2.41 16.61 -4.10
CA ASP A 79 2.01 17.29 -5.33
C ASP A 79 2.33 16.50 -6.62
N LYS A 80 2.52 15.17 -6.52
CA LYS A 80 2.78 14.29 -7.68
C LYS A 80 1.75 13.20 -7.89
N ALA A 81 0.98 12.85 -6.86
CA ALA A 81 -0.05 11.83 -7.00
C ALA A 81 -1.08 12.24 -8.07
N ARG A 82 -1.37 11.32 -8.98
CA ARG A 82 -2.39 11.44 -10.04
C ARG A 82 -3.57 10.52 -9.77
N THR A 83 -3.28 9.31 -9.27
CA THR A 83 -4.28 8.28 -9.00
C THR A 83 -4.14 7.71 -7.60
N ILE A 84 -5.25 7.17 -7.12
CA ILE A 84 -5.34 6.41 -5.87
C ILE A 84 -5.97 5.05 -6.13
N THR A 85 -5.50 4.03 -5.41
CA THR A 85 -6.05 2.67 -5.47
C THR A 85 -6.15 2.11 -4.06
N PHE A 86 -7.33 1.60 -3.71
CA PHE A 86 -7.56 0.91 -2.45
C PHE A 86 -7.26 -0.56 -2.66
N LEU A 87 -6.47 -1.16 -1.77
CA LEU A 87 -6.06 -2.56 -1.81
C LEU A 87 -6.49 -3.24 -0.51
N GLU A 88 -7.48 -4.13 -0.59
CA GLU A 88 -7.97 -4.93 0.54
C GLU A 88 -8.33 -4.10 1.78
N VAL A 89 -8.84 -2.89 1.58
CA VAL A 89 -9.15 -1.95 2.66
C VAL A 89 -10.41 -2.41 3.39
N PRO A 90 -10.37 -2.61 4.72
CA PRO A 90 -11.51 -3.14 5.48
C PRO A 90 -12.69 -2.17 5.47
N SER A 91 -13.89 -2.68 5.75
CA SER A 91 -15.10 -1.88 5.88
C SER A 91 -14.97 -0.77 6.93
N ALA A 92 -15.78 0.28 6.79
CA ALA A 92 -15.83 1.41 7.72
C ALA A 92 -14.47 2.08 7.95
N THR A 93 -13.60 2.03 6.94
CA THR A 93 -12.37 2.80 6.90
C THR A 93 -12.66 4.17 6.32
N GLU A 94 -12.39 5.20 7.12
CA GLU A 94 -12.43 6.59 6.71
C GLU A 94 -11.05 6.99 6.19
N VAL A 95 -11.03 7.57 4.99
CA VAL A 95 -9.81 8.09 4.37
C VAL A 95 -10.05 9.53 3.96
N SER A 96 -9.15 10.44 4.35
CA SER A 96 -9.15 11.80 3.85
C SER A 96 -7.97 12.08 2.93
N PHE A 97 -8.19 12.91 1.91
CA PHE A 97 -7.17 13.45 1.03
C PHE A 97 -7.22 14.98 1.06
N SER A 98 -6.07 15.64 1.20
CA SER A 98 -5.97 17.10 1.29
C SER A 98 -4.63 17.62 0.73
N ASP A 99 -4.62 18.86 0.23
CA ASP A 99 -3.42 19.63 -0.13
C ASP A 99 -2.80 20.39 1.05
N HIS A 100 -3.37 20.23 2.24
CA HIS A 100 -2.93 20.89 3.46
C HIS A 100 -2.65 19.88 4.58
N GLU A 101 -1.48 20.01 5.19
CA GLU A 101 -1.01 19.13 6.27
C GLU A 101 -1.76 19.30 7.60
N GLY A 102 -2.50 20.40 7.74
CA GLY A 102 -3.15 20.84 8.97
C GLY A 102 -2.15 21.50 9.92
N TYR A 103 -2.64 22.36 10.81
CA TYR A 103 -1.78 23.00 11.79
C TYR A 103 -1.26 21.98 12.80
N PRO A 104 0.02 22.09 13.20
CA PRO A 104 0.44 21.54 14.48
C PRO A 104 -0.26 22.37 15.54
N ASN A 105 -1.34 21.86 16.12
CA ASN A 105 -1.98 22.53 17.24
C ASN A 105 -0.89 22.71 18.31
N ASN A 106 -0.66 23.95 18.68
CA ASN A 106 0.30 24.43 19.65
C ASN A 106 0.25 23.49 20.87
N ASN A 107 1.33 22.73 21.09
CA ASN A 107 1.61 21.87 22.25
C ASN A 107 1.11 20.41 22.27
N ASP A 108 0.51 19.86 21.21
CA ASP A 108 0.32 18.40 21.12
C ASP A 108 0.31 17.91 19.66
N ASP A 109 1.51 17.86 19.07
CA ASP A 109 1.76 17.50 17.66
C ASP A 109 1.48 16.00 17.35
N ARG A 110 0.82 15.28 18.28
CA ARG A 110 0.47 13.86 18.16
C ARG A 110 -1.01 13.60 17.86
N TYR A 111 -1.90 14.59 17.94
CA TYR A 111 -3.33 14.29 18.12
C TYR A 111 -4.36 14.92 17.19
N SER A 112 -4.03 15.78 16.22
CA SER A 112 -5.10 16.14 15.27
C SER A 112 -5.46 14.96 14.36
N GLY A 113 -4.52 14.02 14.11
CA GLY A 113 -4.70 12.76 13.37
C GLY A 113 -5.18 12.88 11.91
N ILE A 114 -5.67 14.06 11.55
CA ILE A 114 -6.51 14.34 10.40
C ILE A 114 -5.81 15.42 9.57
N CYS A 115 -5.96 15.34 8.26
CA CYS A 115 -5.44 16.38 7.37
C CYS A 115 -6.18 17.70 7.55
N GLY A 116 -5.49 18.81 7.27
CA GLY A 116 -6.06 20.14 7.49
C GLY A 116 -7.21 20.46 6.54
N ALA A 117 -8.21 21.20 7.06
CA ALA A 117 -9.38 21.64 6.30
C ALA A 117 -9.20 22.97 5.57
N GLU A 118 -8.11 23.69 5.83
CA GLU A 118 -7.84 25.01 5.28
C GLU A 118 -7.27 24.98 3.85
N GLY A 119 -6.92 23.79 3.34
CA GLY A 119 -6.46 23.60 1.97
C GLY A 119 -7.50 23.95 0.89
N ASN A 120 -7.03 23.95 -0.35
CA ASN A 120 -7.88 24.15 -1.52
C ASN A 120 -8.79 22.94 -1.77
N PHE A 121 -8.42 21.74 -1.28
CA PHE A 121 -9.35 20.62 -1.26
C PHE A 121 -9.25 19.76 0.00
N LEU A 122 -10.39 19.17 0.36
CA LEU A 122 -10.52 18.15 1.38
C LEU A 122 -11.59 17.16 0.94
N ILE A 123 -11.22 15.91 0.76
CA ILE A 123 -12.13 14.82 0.43
C ILE A 123 -12.12 13.81 1.56
N TYR A 124 -13.30 13.32 1.96
CA TYR A 124 -13.44 12.13 2.80
C TYR A 124 -14.15 11.04 2.03
N LEU A 125 -13.53 9.87 2.01
CA LEU A 125 -14.09 8.63 1.50
C LEU A 125 -14.32 7.66 2.64
N THR A 126 -15.34 6.81 2.51
CA THR A 126 -15.56 5.70 3.43
C THR A 126 -15.69 4.40 2.66
N THR A 127 -15.06 3.33 3.15
CA THR A 127 -15.32 1.98 2.64
C THR A 127 -16.60 1.41 3.26
N THR A 128 -17.36 0.66 2.48
CA THR A 128 -18.67 0.09 2.87
C THR A 128 -18.74 -1.42 2.70
N LYS A 129 -17.78 -2.03 2.01
CA LYS A 129 -17.66 -3.49 1.90
C LYS A 129 -16.69 -4.03 2.92
N ARG A 130 -16.88 -5.29 3.33
CA ARG A 130 -15.98 -6.05 4.23
C ARG A 130 -14.51 -5.83 3.89
N GLN A 131 -14.18 -5.94 2.60
CA GLN A 131 -12.90 -5.56 2.01
C GLN A 131 -13.15 -4.83 0.69
N THR A 132 -12.40 -3.76 0.45
CA THR A 132 -12.56 -2.86 -0.69
C THR A 132 -11.26 -2.81 -1.47
N THR A 133 -11.30 -3.32 -2.70
CA THR A 133 -10.24 -3.18 -3.69
C THR A 133 -10.80 -2.45 -4.89
N THR A 134 -10.12 -1.40 -5.33
CA THR A 134 -10.54 -0.58 -6.49
C THR A 134 -9.59 -0.73 -7.66
N ARG A 135 -10.01 -0.24 -8.83
CA ARG A 135 -9.07 0.14 -9.89
C ARG A 135 -8.43 1.49 -9.54
N ASN A 136 -7.51 1.95 -10.38
CA ASN A 136 -6.96 3.29 -10.29
C ASN A 136 -8.09 4.33 -10.45
N ILE A 137 -8.23 5.20 -9.46
CA ILE A 137 -9.15 6.33 -9.47
C ILE A 137 -8.31 7.58 -9.65
N GLU A 138 -8.57 8.35 -10.72
CA GLU A 138 -7.93 9.66 -10.89
C GLU A 138 -8.40 10.64 -9.82
N LEU A 139 -7.48 11.39 -9.23
CA LEU A 139 -7.81 12.38 -8.20
C LEU A 139 -8.75 13.46 -8.72
N ASP A 140 -8.58 13.92 -9.96
CA ASP A 140 -9.49 14.91 -10.55
C ASP A 140 -10.91 14.38 -10.75
N HIS A 141 -11.06 13.08 -11.02
CA HIS A 141 -12.39 12.49 -11.18
C HIS A 141 -13.18 12.53 -9.87
N LEU A 142 -12.51 12.58 -8.71
CA LEU A 142 -13.19 12.71 -7.42
C LEU A 142 -14.05 13.98 -7.32
N ALA A 143 -13.71 15.04 -8.05
CA ALA A 143 -14.49 16.27 -8.10
C ALA A 143 -15.88 16.09 -8.74
N THR A 144 -16.07 15.03 -9.52
CA THR A 144 -17.32 14.77 -10.23
C THR A 144 -18.37 14.05 -9.37
N TYR A 145 -17.95 13.37 -8.29
CA TYR A 145 -18.84 12.54 -7.47
C TYR A 145 -19.52 13.32 -6.34
N ALA A 146 -20.85 13.33 -6.32
CA ALA A 146 -21.62 13.99 -5.26
C ALA A 146 -21.41 13.31 -3.91
N VAL A 147 -21.64 14.05 -2.82
CA VAL A 147 -21.66 13.47 -1.46
C VAL A 147 -22.75 12.40 -1.39
N GLY A 148 -22.41 11.26 -0.79
CA GLY A 148 -23.26 10.07 -0.72
C GLY A 148 -23.11 9.11 -1.91
N GLN A 149 -22.48 9.52 -3.02
CA GLN A 149 -22.34 8.70 -4.21
C GLN A 149 -21.30 7.58 -4.01
N ILE A 150 -21.59 6.40 -4.56
CA ILE A 150 -20.62 5.29 -4.67
C ILE A 150 -19.66 5.58 -5.81
N ILE A 151 -18.38 5.75 -5.49
CA ILE A 151 -17.30 6.08 -6.44
C ILE A 151 -16.81 4.80 -7.14
N ALA A 152 -16.67 3.74 -6.36
CA ALA A 152 -16.28 2.41 -6.80
C ALA A 152 -16.99 1.36 -5.92
N PRO A 153 -17.09 0.09 -6.34
CA PRO A 153 -17.78 -0.93 -5.54
C PRO A 153 -17.21 -1.05 -4.12
N GLY A 154 -17.95 -0.55 -3.11
CA GLY A 154 -17.53 -0.54 -1.72
C GLY A 154 -16.81 0.73 -1.25
N LEU A 155 -16.77 1.79 -2.06
CA LEU A 155 -16.16 3.08 -1.73
C LEU A 155 -17.15 4.22 -1.99
N GLN A 156 -17.43 5.01 -0.96
CA GLN A 156 -18.43 6.09 -0.99
C GLN A 156 -17.79 7.45 -0.70
N MET A 157 -18.25 8.48 -1.42
CA MET A 157 -17.93 9.88 -1.13
C MET A 157 -18.70 10.33 0.13
N LYS A 158 -17.99 10.64 1.22
CA LYS A 158 -18.62 11.11 2.48
C LYS A 158 -18.67 12.62 2.57
N TYR A 159 -17.63 13.30 2.08
CA TYR A 159 -17.55 14.75 2.07
C TYR A 159 -16.57 15.22 1.00
N ARG A 160 -16.82 16.40 0.45
CA ARG A 160 -15.86 17.10 -0.41
C ARG A 160 -15.97 18.61 -0.22
N LYS A 161 -14.81 19.26 -0.11
CA LYS A 161 -14.60 20.69 -0.34
C LYS A 161 -13.54 20.77 -1.42
N ILE A 162 -13.82 21.42 -2.53
CA ILE A 162 -12.90 21.53 -3.67
C ILE A 162 -13.02 22.94 -4.22
N THR A 163 -11.94 23.69 -4.17
CA THR A 163 -11.85 25.08 -4.64
C THR A 163 -10.80 25.27 -5.74
N SER A 164 -9.91 24.28 -5.91
CA SER A 164 -8.91 24.22 -6.99
C SER A 164 -8.87 22.81 -7.62
N HIS A 165 -7.97 22.62 -8.58
CA HIS A 165 -7.63 21.30 -9.13
C HIS A 165 -7.05 20.36 -8.05
N LEU A 166 -7.27 19.05 -8.20
CA LEU A 166 -6.83 18.03 -7.22
C LEU A 166 -5.57 17.31 -7.68
N ARG A 167 -5.49 17.07 -8.98
CA ARG A 167 -4.34 16.53 -9.65
C ARG A 167 -3.07 17.32 -9.30
N ASN A 168 -2.01 16.61 -8.91
CA ASN A 168 -0.73 17.20 -8.49
C ASN A 168 -0.84 18.20 -7.33
N SER A 169 -1.77 17.98 -6.40
CA SER A 169 -1.87 18.83 -5.20
C SER A 169 -2.03 18.05 -3.91
N LEU A 170 -2.02 16.71 -3.95
CA LEU A 170 -2.13 15.91 -2.75
C LEU A 170 -0.87 16.05 -1.89
N SER A 171 -1.08 16.47 -0.64
CA SER A 171 0.01 16.68 0.33
C SER A 171 -0.22 15.94 1.65
N CYS A 172 -1.44 15.51 1.93
CA CYS A 172 -1.78 14.82 3.17
C CYS A 172 -2.85 13.75 2.95
N ILE A 173 -2.66 12.61 3.62
CA ILE A 173 -3.64 11.54 3.72
C ILE A 173 -3.87 11.24 5.21
N SER A 174 -5.12 11.10 5.64
CA SER A 174 -5.43 10.58 6.96
C SER A 174 -6.31 9.35 6.85
N ILE A 175 -6.08 8.36 7.71
CA ILE A 175 -6.76 7.07 7.67
C ILE A 175 -7.20 6.71 9.08
N ARG A 176 -8.45 6.28 9.22
CA ARG A 176 -8.96 5.63 10.43
C ARG A 176 -9.80 4.43 10.04
N ILE A 177 -9.51 3.29 10.66
CA ILE A 177 -10.37 2.11 10.59
C ILE A 177 -11.34 2.20 11.77
N SER A 178 -12.65 2.17 11.51
CA SER A 178 -13.62 2.04 12.60
C SER A 178 -13.57 0.63 13.20
N GLU A 179 -13.96 0.48 14.46
CA GLU A 179 -14.21 -0.86 15.00
C GLU A 179 -15.21 -1.63 14.12
N ALA A 180 -14.94 -2.92 13.92
CA ALA A 180 -15.91 -3.79 13.29
C ALA A 180 -17.21 -3.76 14.12
N PRO A 181 -18.39 -3.75 13.48
CA PRO A 181 -19.64 -3.87 14.22
C PRO A 181 -19.58 -5.10 15.14
N PRO A 182 -20.09 -5.02 16.38
CA PRO A 182 -20.15 -6.19 17.26
C PRO A 182 -20.88 -7.31 16.51
N LEU A 183 -20.33 -8.53 16.61
CA LEU A 183 -20.98 -9.70 16.02
C LEU A 183 -22.41 -9.81 16.59
N PRO A 184 -23.41 -10.21 15.79
CA PRO A 184 -24.75 -10.48 16.31
C PRO A 184 -24.64 -11.42 17.50
N ALA A 185 -25.36 -11.11 18.58
CA ALA A 185 -25.49 -12.03 19.70
C ALA A 185 -26.03 -13.38 19.18
N PRO A 186 -25.50 -14.52 19.65
CA PRO A 186 -25.97 -15.85 19.26
C PRO A 186 -27.45 -16.07 19.58
#